data_AF-A0A132B8Q8-F1
#
_entry.id   AF-A0A132B8Q8-F1
#
_cell.length_a   1.000
_cell.length_b   1.000
_cell.length_c   1.000
_cell.angle_alpha   90.00
_cell.angle_beta   90.00
_cell.angle_gamma   90.00
#
_symmetry.space_group_name_H-M   'P 1'
#
loop_
_entity.id
_entity.type
_entity.pdbx_description
1 polymer ?
#
loop_
_entity_poly.entity_id
_entity_poly.type
_entity_poly.pdbx_seq_one_letter_code
_entity_poly.pdbx_strand_id
1 'polypeptide(L)'
;MGFKNFHCVPEGYRPDRKDPRASRCLQCTYRALLWGGMFGAMYASRRPRGLKKLIISGGPASIPLLEKGFEVLIAALPDDVRDTLEDCNRRGDYQSLEFEKAAAVFYARHVCRLDPPPPEVQCAFKNLKDDPTAYLTLQGPSEFVIIGSFKDWEGWKEGRKIDVPMLLLNGKYDEATDLCMEPWFRTIPRVRWLMLENSSHIGHFKERERYMQVCGGFLLSDS
;
A
#
# COMPACT_ATOMS: atom_id res chain seq x y z
N MET A 1 -14.51 20.56 23.94
CA MET A 1 -15.13 19.34 23.37
C MET A 1 -14.01 18.35 23.12
N GLY A 2 -14.05 17.20 23.81
CA GLY A 2 -12.89 16.32 24.03
C GLY A 2 -12.52 15.45 22.83
N PHE A 3 -11.21 15.36 22.57
CA PHE A 3 -10.61 14.34 21.74
C PHE A 3 -10.75 12.98 22.45
N LYS A 4 -11.41 12.01 21.82
CA LYS A 4 -11.42 10.62 22.26
C LYS A 4 -10.34 9.84 21.53
N ASN A 5 -9.54 9.14 22.32
CA ASN A 5 -8.37 8.35 21.97
C ASN A 5 -8.69 7.24 20.95
N PHE A 6 -7.81 7.09 19.95
CA PHE A 6 -7.70 5.87 19.14
C PHE A 6 -7.07 4.77 19.99
N HIS A 7 -7.83 3.72 20.32
CA HIS A 7 -7.34 2.52 21.00
C HIS A 7 -7.51 1.30 20.09
N CYS A 8 -6.41 0.87 19.49
CA CYS A 8 -6.10 -0.54 19.20
C CYS A 8 -4.58 -0.71 19.32
N VAL A 9 -4.07 -0.47 20.53
CA VAL A 9 -2.77 -0.97 20.97
C VAL A 9 -3.09 -2.07 21.97
N PRO A 10 -2.52 -3.29 21.84
CA PRO A 10 -2.68 -4.31 22.87
C PRO A 10 -2.26 -3.74 24.23
N GLU A 11 -3.13 -3.86 25.23
CA GLU A 11 -2.81 -3.46 26.60
C GLU A 11 -1.53 -4.18 27.06
N GLY A 12 -0.51 -3.42 27.45
CA GLY A 12 0.68 -3.96 28.11
C GLY A 12 2.04 -3.52 27.57
N TYR A 13 2.14 -2.91 26.39
CA TYR A 13 3.43 -2.45 25.89
C TYR A 13 3.81 -1.05 26.44
N ARG A 14 4.61 -1.02 27.50
CA ARG A 14 5.36 0.17 27.93
C ARG A 14 6.85 -0.11 27.75
N PRO A 15 7.56 0.52 26.80
CA PRO A 15 9.00 0.37 26.72
C PRO A 15 9.65 1.03 27.94
N ASP A 16 10.47 0.27 28.66
CA ASP A 16 11.25 0.76 29.79
C ASP A 16 12.28 1.78 29.30
N ARG A 17 12.16 3.03 29.78
CA ARG A 17 13.00 4.16 29.38
C ARG A 17 14.40 4.13 29.98
N LYS A 18 14.75 3.13 30.80
CA LYS A 18 16.02 3.10 31.55
C LYS A 18 16.98 1.97 31.17
N ASP A 19 16.70 1.15 30.15
CA ASP A 19 17.67 0.15 29.68
C ASP A 19 18.79 0.81 28.85
N PRO A 20 20.07 0.76 29.26
CA PRO A 20 21.20 1.26 28.47
C PRO A 20 21.44 0.49 27.15
N ARG A 21 20.67 -0.57 26.86
CA ARG A 21 20.57 -1.19 25.53
C ARG A 21 19.60 -0.46 24.59
N ALA A 22 18.70 0.37 25.10
CA ALA A 22 17.80 1.20 24.28
C ALA A 22 18.52 2.34 23.54
N SER A 23 19.76 2.64 23.92
CA SER A 23 20.61 3.69 23.32
C SER A 23 21.63 3.18 22.29
N ARG A 24 21.62 1.88 21.95
CA ARG A 24 22.34 1.35 20.77
C ARG A 24 21.34 0.89 19.72
N CYS A 25 21.42 1.49 18.53
CA CYS A 25 20.67 1.13 17.31
C CYS A 25 19.15 1.37 17.31
N LEU A 26 18.75 2.63 17.14
CA LEU A 26 17.61 2.93 16.26
C LEU A 26 18.05 2.67 14.80
N GLN A 27 18.25 1.40 14.45
CA GLN A 27 18.34 0.97 13.06
C GLN A 27 16.91 0.92 12.53
N CYS A 28 16.44 2.04 11.98
CA CYS A 28 15.09 2.09 11.45
C CYS A 28 15.04 1.31 10.14
N THR A 29 14.27 0.23 10.13
CA THR A 29 13.78 -0.38 8.89
C THR A 29 12.30 -0.07 8.76
N TYR A 30 11.91 0.42 7.59
CA TYR A 30 10.54 0.79 7.29
C TYR A 30 9.93 -0.22 6.32
N ARG A 31 8.79 -0.81 6.71
CA ARG A 31 7.93 -1.61 5.82
C ARG A 31 6.64 -0.84 5.65
N ALA A 32 6.21 -0.66 4.41
CA ALA A 32 5.00 0.08 4.14
C ALA A 32 4.22 -0.49 2.97
N LEU A 33 2.89 -0.38 3.08
CA LEU A 33 1.90 -0.89 2.13
C LEU A 33 1.24 0.30 1.42
N LEU A 34 0.97 0.19 0.12
CA LEU A 34 0.27 1.21 -0.67
C LEU A 34 0.86 2.63 -0.49
N TRP A 35 0.07 3.60 -0.05
CA TRP A 35 0.52 4.99 0.23
C TRP A 35 1.68 5.05 1.22
N GLY A 36 1.71 4.12 2.17
CA GLY A 36 2.85 4.01 3.07
C GLY A 36 4.15 3.77 2.30
N GLY A 37 4.11 2.98 1.22
CA GLY A 37 5.25 2.79 0.32
C GLY A 37 5.70 4.09 -0.34
N MET A 38 4.74 4.89 -0.81
CA MET A 38 4.99 6.22 -1.39
C MET A 38 5.67 7.14 -0.37
N PHE A 39 5.11 7.25 0.84
CA PHE A 39 5.67 8.08 1.91
C PHE A 39 7.02 7.56 2.41
N GLY A 40 7.20 6.24 2.43
CA GLY A 40 8.48 5.59 2.73
C GLY A 40 9.57 5.97 1.73
N ALA A 41 9.26 5.98 0.44
CA ALA A 41 10.17 6.43 -0.61
C ALA A 41 10.49 7.93 -0.47
N MET A 42 9.49 8.78 -0.19
CA MET A 42 9.69 10.21 0.08
C MET A 42 10.59 10.47 1.30
N TYR A 43 10.46 9.65 2.34
CA TYR A 43 11.32 9.72 3.51
C TYR A 43 12.75 9.27 3.16
N ALA A 44 12.89 8.17 2.44
CA ALA A 44 14.18 7.61 2.07
C ALA A 44 14.97 8.53 1.11
N SER A 45 14.30 9.22 0.20
CA SER A 45 14.96 10.17 -0.74
C SER A 45 15.57 11.38 -0.03
N ARG A 46 15.17 11.67 1.22
CA ARG A 46 15.80 12.68 2.09
C ARG A 46 17.07 12.20 2.79
N ARG A 47 17.50 10.95 2.54
CA ARG A 47 18.72 10.33 3.08
C ARG A 47 18.87 10.44 4.62
N PRO A 48 17.84 10.04 5.38
CA PRO A 48 17.91 10.07 6.84
C PRO A 48 19.00 9.10 7.33
N ARG A 49 19.93 9.61 8.17
CA ARG A 49 21.12 8.85 8.65
C ARG A 49 20.80 7.49 9.29
N GLY A 50 19.62 7.35 9.89
CA GLY A 50 19.20 6.15 10.62
C GLY A 50 18.52 5.07 9.76
N LEU A 51 18.12 5.38 8.51
CA LEU A 51 17.47 4.41 7.64
C LEU A 51 18.53 3.47 7.06
N LYS A 52 18.33 2.15 7.25
CA LYS A 52 19.25 1.13 6.74
C LYS A 52 18.72 0.37 5.55
N LYS A 53 17.42 0.09 5.52
CA LYS A 53 16.74 -0.65 4.46
C LYS A 53 15.30 -0.21 4.36
N LEU A 54 14.69 -0.40 3.19
CA LEU A 54 13.28 -0.07 2.93
C LEU A 54 12.58 -1.24 2.23
N ILE A 55 11.40 -1.62 2.70
CA ILE A 55 10.53 -2.58 2.03
C ILE A 55 9.25 -1.85 1.61
N ILE A 56 8.96 -1.85 0.31
CA ILE A 56 7.71 -1.34 -0.26
C ILE A 56 6.89 -2.54 -0.72
N SER A 57 5.67 -2.68 -0.21
CA SER A 57 4.70 -3.68 -0.63
C SER A 57 3.54 -2.98 -1.35
N GLY A 58 3.29 -3.28 -2.62
CA GLY A 58 2.20 -2.68 -3.40
C GLY A 58 2.20 -1.15 -3.41
N GLY A 59 3.35 -0.51 -3.21
CA GLY A 59 3.46 0.95 -3.16
C GLY A 59 3.82 1.53 -4.53
N PRO A 60 2.90 2.21 -5.22
CA PRO A 60 3.13 2.67 -6.59
C PRO A 60 4.25 3.71 -6.65
N ALA A 61 4.97 3.72 -7.77
CA ALA A 61 6.02 4.71 -8.04
C ALA A 61 5.50 6.01 -8.65
N SER A 62 4.28 5.97 -9.18
CA SER A 62 3.58 7.07 -9.84
C SER A 62 2.09 6.84 -9.68
N ILE A 63 1.37 7.87 -9.22
CA ILE A 63 -0.09 7.83 -9.16
C ILE A 63 -0.72 7.77 -10.57
N PRO A 64 -0.24 8.54 -11.57
CA PRO A 64 -0.70 8.37 -12.96
C PRO A 64 -0.53 6.96 -13.53
N LEU A 65 0.49 6.21 -13.11
CA LEU A 65 0.64 4.79 -13.50
C LEU A 65 -0.29 3.86 -12.73
N LEU A 66 -0.63 4.19 -11.48
CA LEU A 66 -1.64 3.48 -10.71
C LEU A 66 -3.02 3.61 -11.37
N GLU A 67 -3.41 4.81 -11.77
CA GLU A 67 -4.68 5.05 -12.48
C GLU A 67 -4.77 4.22 -13.76
N LYS A 68 -3.72 4.20 -14.59
CA LYS A 68 -3.64 3.33 -15.77
C LYS A 68 -3.71 1.84 -15.41
N GLY A 69 -3.12 1.45 -14.29
CA GLY A 69 -3.25 0.10 -13.76
C GLY A 69 -4.71 -0.24 -13.47
N PHE A 70 -5.45 0.65 -12.82
CA PHE A 70 -6.87 0.47 -12.55
C PHE A 70 -7.70 0.38 -13.84
N GLU A 71 -7.44 1.22 -14.85
CA GLU A 71 -8.12 1.13 -16.16
C GLU A 71 -7.98 -0.27 -16.76
N VAL A 72 -6.78 -0.84 -16.76
CA VAL A 72 -6.52 -2.19 -17.29
C VAL A 72 -7.25 -3.27 -16.47
N LEU A 73 -7.22 -3.16 -15.14
CA LEU A 73 -7.84 -4.14 -14.25
C LEU A 73 -9.38 -4.09 -14.33
N ILE A 74 -9.95 -2.89 -14.39
CA ILE A 74 -11.40 -2.67 -14.55
C ILE A 74 -11.87 -3.20 -15.91
N ALA A 75 -11.10 -2.96 -16.98
CA ALA A 75 -11.42 -3.50 -18.30
C ALA A 75 -11.46 -5.04 -18.36
N ALA A 76 -10.76 -5.72 -17.45
CA ALA A 76 -10.72 -7.18 -17.34
C ALA A 76 -11.78 -7.77 -16.38
N LEU A 77 -12.64 -6.94 -15.79
CA LEU A 77 -13.78 -7.40 -14.99
C LEU A 77 -14.90 -7.95 -15.89
N PRO A 78 -15.86 -8.72 -15.33
CA PRO A 78 -17.09 -9.08 -16.05
C PRO A 78 -17.78 -7.83 -16.61
N ASP A 79 -18.38 -7.94 -17.80
CA ASP A 79 -18.93 -6.78 -18.52
C ASP A 79 -19.96 -6.02 -17.67
N ASP A 80 -20.84 -6.72 -16.96
CA ASP A 80 -21.86 -6.12 -16.08
C ASP A 80 -21.25 -5.31 -14.93
N VAL A 81 -20.15 -5.80 -14.35
CA VAL A 81 -19.42 -5.14 -13.27
C VAL A 81 -18.69 -3.91 -13.81
N ARG A 82 -17.97 -4.05 -14.93
CA ARG A 82 -17.25 -2.95 -15.58
C ARG A 82 -18.22 -1.83 -15.95
N ASP A 83 -19.29 -2.15 -16.65
CA ASP A 83 -20.26 -1.18 -17.14
C ASP A 83 -20.92 -0.42 -15.97
N THR A 84 -21.19 -1.12 -14.86
CA THR A 84 -21.71 -0.49 -13.63
C THR A 84 -20.70 0.49 -13.03
N LEU A 85 -19.42 0.11 -12.92
CA LEU A 85 -18.36 0.98 -12.38
C LEU A 85 -18.17 2.22 -13.25
N GLU A 86 -18.16 2.06 -14.58
CA GLU A 86 -18.00 3.16 -15.53
C GLU A 86 -19.18 4.13 -15.51
N ASP A 87 -20.42 3.62 -15.44
CA ASP A 87 -21.61 4.48 -15.32
C ASP A 87 -21.62 5.25 -14.00
N CYS A 88 -21.36 4.57 -12.88
CA CYS A 88 -21.26 5.21 -11.57
C CYS A 88 -20.18 6.31 -11.56
N ASN A 89 -19.01 6.04 -12.13
CA ASN A 89 -17.94 7.02 -12.28
C ASN A 89 -18.38 8.23 -13.12
N ARG A 90 -19.07 8.01 -14.25
CA ARG A 90 -19.59 9.08 -15.12
C ARG A 90 -20.61 9.97 -14.40
N ARG A 91 -21.44 9.39 -13.53
CA ARG A 91 -22.42 10.11 -12.72
C ARG A 91 -21.83 10.74 -11.46
N GLY A 92 -20.58 10.41 -11.10
CA GLY A 92 -19.96 10.81 -9.84
C GLY A 92 -20.60 10.15 -8.61
N ASP A 93 -21.23 8.99 -8.79
CA ASP A 93 -21.95 8.26 -7.75
C ASP A 93 -21.09 7.12 -7.20
N TYR A 94 -20.42 7.37 -6.08
CA TYR A 94 -19.50 6.42 -5.43
C TYR A 94 -20.06 5.84 -4.14
N GLN A 95 -21.34 6.09 -3.85
CA GLN A 95 -21.98 5.73 -2.59
C GLN A 95 -23.23 4.87 -2.78
N SER A 96 -23.71 4.71 -4.02
CA SER A 96 -24.83 3.83 -4.30
C SER A 96 -24.50 2.36 -4.02
N LEU A 97 -25.55 1.62 -3.70
CA LEU A 97 -25.45 0.18 -3.45
C LEU A 97 -24.95 -0.59 -4.68
N GLU A 98 -25.24 -0.12 -5.89
CA GLU A 98 -24.73 -0.72 -7.12
C GLU A 98 -23.21 -0.50 -7.29
N PHE A 99 -22.72 0.70 -7.00
CA PHE A 99 -21.28 0.97 -6.97
C PHE A 99 -20.58 0.11 -5.91
N GLU A 100 -21.11 0.06 -4.67
CA GLU A 100 -20.51 -0.74 -3.61
C GLU A 100 -20.42 -2.24 -3.99
N LYS A 101 -21.46 -2.78 -4.63
CA LYS A 101 -21.48 -4.18 -5.11
C LYS A 101 -20.47 -4.42 -6.23
N ALA A 102 -20.39 -3.52 -7.20
CA ALA A 102 -19.45 -3.65 -8.31
C ALA A 102 -18.00 -3.49 -7.83
N ALA A 103 -17.73 -2.51 -6.96
CA ALA A 103 -16.43 -2.29 -6.35
C ALA A 103 -15.99 -3.48 -5.49
N ALA A 104 -16.91 -4.15 -4.79
CA ALA A 104 -16.60 -5.36 -4.04
C ALA A 104 -16.02 -6.49 -4.90
N VAL A 105 -16.44 -6.62 -6.18
CA VAL A 105 -15.87 -7.59 -7.11
C VAL A 105 -14.40 -7.26 -7.41
N PHE A 106 -14.09 -5.98 -7.63
CA PHE A 106 -12.70 -5.54 -7.80
C PHE A 106 -11.89 -5.82 -6.52
N TYR A 107 -12.38 -5.42 -5.35
CA TYR A 107 -11.68 -5.62 -4.07
C TYR A 107 -11.40 -7.09 -3.78
N ALA A 108 -12.36 -7.98 -4.04
CA ALA A 108 -12.19 -9.42 -3.87
C ALA A 108 -11.13 -10.01 -4.82
N ARG A 109 -10.91 -9.40 -5.99
CA ARG A 109 -9.91 -9.86 -6.97
C ARG A 109 -8.52 -9.27 -6.73
N HIS A 110 -8.44 -7.98 -6.40
CA HIS A 110 -7.22 -7.19 -6.48
C HIS A 110 -6.73 -6.61 -5.16
N VAL A 111 -7.61 -6.47 -4.16
CA VAL A 111 -7.22 -6.04 -2.81
C VAL A 111 -7.02 -7.27 -1.92
N CYS A 112 -8.11 -7.97 -1.59
CA CYS A 112 -8.16 -9.06 -0.63
C CYS A 112 -8.87 -10.28 -1.21
N ARG A 113 -8.08 -11.27 -1.63
CA ARG A 113 -8.56 -12.57 -2.17
C ARG A 113 -8.86 -13.62 -1.09
N LEU A 114 -9.01 -13.20 0.16
CA LEU A 114 -9.41 -14.06 1.27
C LEU A 114 -10.90 -13.88 1.53
N ASP A 115 -11.62 -14.98 1.63
CA ASP A 115 -13.05 -15.02 1.92
C ASP A 115 -13.30 -15.99 3.07
N PRO A 116 -13.77 -15.51 4.25
CA PRO A 116 -14.00 -14.10 4.57
C PRO A 116 -12.70 -13.29 4.71
N PRO A 117 -12.75 -11.95 4.52
CA PRO A 117 -11.60 -11.09 4.79
C PRO A 117 -11.15 -11.17 6.26
N PRO A 118 -9.85 -11.07 6.58
CA PRO A 118 -9.37 -11.08 7.96
C PRO A 118 -9.99 -9.95 8.81
N PRO A 119 -10.18 -10.14 10.13
CA PRO A 119 -10.75 -9.13 11.02
C PRO A 119 -10.01 -7.78 10.97
N GLU A 120 -8.68 -7.80 10.80
CA GLU A 120 -7.86 -6.60 10.71
C GLU A 120 -8.15 -5.81 9.44
N VAL A 121 -8.43 -6.49 8.32
CA VAL A 121 -8.80 -5.87 7.05
C VAL A 121 -10.20 -5.27 7.15
N GLN A 122 -11.14 -5.99 7.77
CA GLN A 122 -12.49 -5.47 8.03
C GLN A 122 -12.45 -4.22 8.92
N CYS A 123 -11.61 -4.23 9.96
CA CYS A 123 -11.40 -3.09 10.85
C CYS A 123 -10.85 -1.87 10.08
N ALA A 124 -9.89 -2.08 9.18
CA ALA A 124 -9.36 -1.00 8.33
C ALA A 124 -10.44 -0.36 7.44
N PHE A 125 -11.27 -1.18 6.77
CA PHE A 125 -12.40 -0.67 5.97
C PHE A 125 -13.45 0.05 6.82
N LYS A 126 -13.74 -0.45 8.02
CA LYS A 126 -14.64 0.23 8.95
C LYS A 126 -14.10 1.60 9.36
N ASN A 127 -12.82 1.70 9.71
CA ASN A 127 -12.21 2.97 10.09
C ASN A 127 -12.25 3.98 8.93
N LEU A 128 -12.04 3.53 7.70
CA LEU A 128 -12.15 4.37 6.52
C LEU A 128 -13.58 4.88 6.31
N LYS A 129 -14.60 4.04 6.52
CA LYS A 129 -16.01 4.46 6.45
C LYS A 129 -16.41 5.41 7.59
N ASP A 130 -15.89 5.17 8.80
CA ASP A 130 -16.19 5.99 9.99
C ASP A 130 -15.61 7.41 9.87
N ASP A 131 -14.40 7.57 9.30
CA ASP A 131 -13.79 8.87 9.00
C ASP A 131 -12.95 8.84 7.71
N PRO A 132 -13.55 9.22 6.56
CA PRO A 132 -12.86 9.21 5.27
C PRO A 132 -12.07 10.51 4.99
N THR A 133 -11.96 11.45 5.95
CA THR A 133 -11.45 12.81 5.71
C THR A 133 -10.08 12.82 5.02
N ALA A 134 -9.12 12.06 5.55
CA ALA A 134 -7.78 11.97 4.99
C ALA A 134 -7.81 11.30 3.61
N TYR A 135 -8.66 10.30 3.42
CA TYR A 135 -8.74 9.55 2.18
C TYR A 135 -9.32 10.38 1.03
N LEU A 136 -10.42 11.09 1.28
CA LEU A 136 -11.04 12.01 0.33
C LEU A 136 -10.09 13.15 -0.06
N THR A 137 -9.27 13.62 0.89
CA THR A 137 -8.33 14.73 0.66
C THR A 137 -7.11 14.32 -0.16
N LEU A 138 -6.55 13.14 0.13
CA LEU A 138 -5.32 12.68 -0.50
C LEU A 138 -5.61 11.97 -1.82
N GLN A 139 -6.54 11.01 -1.81
CA GLN A 139 -6.87 10.18 -2.95
C GLN A 139 -8.12 10.64 -3.68
N GLY A 140 -9.28 10.61 -3.02
CA GLY A 140 -10.55 10.90 -3.66
C GLY A 140 -11.66 9.99 -3.17
N PRO A 141 -12.80 9.95 -3.87
CA PRO A 141 -14.03 9.32 -3.39
C PRO A 141 -14.00 7.79 -3.43
N SER A 142 -13.07 7.18 -4.16
CA SER A 142 -12.93 5.72 -4.25
C SER A 142 -11.51 5.30 -4.65
N GLU A 143 -11.24 3.98 -4.64
CA GLU A 143 -9.96 3.46 -5.13
C GLU A 143 -9.69 3.87 -6.58
N PHE A 144 -10.74 3.91 -7.41
CA PHE A 144 -10.61 4.11 -8.86
C PHE A 144 -10.51 5.57 -9.29
N VAL A 145 -10.73 6.51 -8.37
CA VAL A 145 -10.84 7.93 -8.69
C VAL A 145 -9.86 8.72 -7.85
N ILE A 146 -8.74 9.08 -8.47
CA ILE A 146 -7.65 9.78 -7.79
C ILE A 146 -7.65 11.26 -8.18
N ILE A 147 -8.50 12.04 -7.53
CA ILE A 147 -8.65 13.50 -7.76
C ILE A 147 -8.06 14.34 -6.63
N GLY A 148 -7.55 13.71 -5.58
CA GLY A 148 -7.02 14.36 -4.39
C GLY A 148 -5.64 14.98 -4.60
N SER A 149 -5.07 15.45 -3.49
CA SER A 149 -3.85 16.28 -3.51
C SER A 149 -2.60 15.58 -4.07
N PHE A 150 -2.53 14.25 -4.12
CA PHE A 150 -1.37 13.53 -4.64
C PHE A 150 -1.54 12.98 -6.07
N LYS A 151 -2.60 13.36 -6.78
CA LYS A 151 -2.96 12.78 -8.08
C LYS A 151 -1.84 12.84 -9.13
N ASP A 152 -0.99 13.87 -9.08
CA ASP A 152 0.12 14.07 -10.01
C ASP A 152 1.47 13.58 -9.45
N TRP A 153 1.46 12.84 -8.33
CA TRP A 153 2.68 12.46 -7.64
C TRP A 153 3.46 11.38 -8.39
N GLU A 154 4.74 11.66 -8.63
CA GLU A 154 5.69 10.78 -9.33
C GLU A 154 6.96 10.57 -8.50
N GLY A 155 6.90 9.61 -7.57
CA GLY A 155 8.01 9.31 -6.67
C GLY A 155 9.26 8.77 -7.37
N TRP A 156 9.11 8.06 -8.48
CA TRP A 156 10.23 7.45 -9.23
C TRP A 156 11.29 8.47 -9.67
N LYS A 157 10.89 9.74 -9.90
CA LYS A 157 11.82 10.84 -10.25
C LYS A 157 12.90 11.06 -9.19
N GLU A 158 12.56 10.75 -7.95
CA GLU A 158 13.43 10.89 -6.78
C GLU A 158 14.13 9.58 -6.41
N GLY A 159 13.86 8.48 -7.13
CA GLY A 159 14.37 7.13 -6.83
C GLY A 159 15.90 7.06 -6.74
N ARG A 160 16.62 7.84 -7.56
CA ARG A 160 18.10 7.90 -7.51
C ARG A 160 18.67 8.52 -6.23
N LYS A 161 17.86 9.22 -5.44
CA LYS A 161 18.28 9.78 -4.14
C LYS A 161 18.19 8.75 -3.01
N ILE A 162 17.59 7.58 -3.26
CA ILE A 162 17.44 6.50 -2.28
C ILE A 162 18.70 5.63 -2.32
N ASP A 163 19.55 5.77 -1.29
CA ASP A 163 20.87 5.10 -1.24
C ASP A 163 20.87 3.78 -0.44
N VAL A 164 19.77 3.49 0.27
CA VAL A 164 19.62 2.27 1.08
C VAL A 164 19.14 1.10 0.23
N PRO A 165 19.51 -0.16 0.56
CA PRO A 165 18.87 -1.33 -0.03
C PRO A 165 17.35 -1.25 0.06
N MET A 166 16.70 -1.58 -1.05
CA MET A 166 15.26 -1.64 -1.15
C MET A 166 14.80 -3.03 -1.61
N LEU A 167 13.67 -3.47 -1.05
CA LEU A 167 12.90 -4.60 -1.54
C LEU A 167 11.51 -4.11 -1.97
N LEU A 168 11.15 -4.41 -3.20
CA LEU A 168 9.80 -4.25 -3.74
C LEU A 168 9.08 -5.59 -3.67
N LEU A 169 7.83 -5.55 -3.23
CA LEU A 169 6.90 -6.68 -3.22
C LEU A 169 5.58 -6.24 -3.84
N ASN A 170 4.99 -7.08 -4.67
CA ASN A 170 3.60 -6.97 -5.09
C ASN A 170 3.03 -8.37 -5.37
N GLY A 171 1.71 -8.49 -5.31
CA GLY A 171 1.01 -9.70 -5.75
C GLY A 171 0.88 -9.78 -7.28
N LYS A 172 0.77 -11.00 -7.82
CA LYS A 172 0.42 -11.21 -9.23
C LYS A 172 -0.92 -10.59 -9.61
N TYR A 173 -1.87 -10.58 -8.67
CA TYR A 173 -3.22 -10.03 -8.85
C TYR A 173 -3.38 -8.67 -8.18
N ASP A 174 -2.28 -8.01 -7.79
CA ASP A 174 -2.28 -6.76 -7.04
C ASP A 174 -2.89 -5.61 -7.84
N GLU A 175 -3.58 -4.72 -7.14
CA GLU A 175 -4.07 -3.47 -7.71
C GLU A 175 -2.91 -2.53 -8.07
N ALA A 176 -1.82 -2.59 -7.29
CA ALA A 176 -0.52 -2.00 -7.63
C ALA A 176 0.26 -2.98 -8.52
N THR A 177 -0.12 -3.01 -9.80
CA THR A 177 0.47 -3.89 -10.82
C THR A 177 1.96 -3.63 -11.07
N ASP A 178 2.59 -4.48 -11.88
CA ASP A 178 3.98 -4.32 -12.32
C ASP A 178 4.27 -2.96 -12.94
N LEU A 179 3.29 -2.38 -13.65
CA LEU A 179 3.37 -1.04 -14.20
C LEU A 179 3.68 0.01 -13.12
N CYS A 180 3.15 -0.19 -11.92
CA CYS A 180 3.33 0.70 -10.78
C CYS A 180 4.71 0.51 -10.11
N MET A 181 5.25 -0.70 -10.16
CA MET A 181 6.47 -1.10 -9.45
C MET A 181 7.74 -0.93 -10.29
N GLU A 182 7.64 -1.16 -11.61
CA GLU A 182 8.75 -1.10 -12.55
C GLU A 182 9.56 0.21 -12.50
N PRO A 183 8.96 1.41 -12.37
CA PRO A 183 9.74 2.64 -12.29
C PRO A 183 10.65 2.69 -11.05
N TRP A 184 10.22 2.14 -9.91
CA TRP A 184 11.10 1.99 -8.76
C TRP A 184 12.29 1.10 -9.08
N PHE A 185 12.02 -0.06 -9.67
CA PHE A 185 13.05 -1.04 -10.02
C PHE A 185 14.10 -0.46 -10.98
N ARG A 186 13.67 0.36 -11.95
CA ARG A 186 14.57 0.98 -12.93
C ARG A 186 15.38 2.16 -12.40
N THR A 187 14.89 2.85 -11.37
CA THR A 187 15.47 4.13 -10.92
C THR A 187 16.32 4.02 -9.66
N ILE A 188 16.01 3.05 -8.79
CA ILE A 188 16.70 2.89 -7.50
C ILE A 188 17.93 2.00 -7.69
N PRO A 189 19.14 2.43 -7.30
CA PRO A 189 20.37 1.68 -7.57
C PRO A 189 20.45 0.31 -6.89
N ARG A 190 19.89 0.18 -5.67
CA ARG A 190 20.03 -1.02 -4.82
C ARG A 190 18.68 -1.64 -4.52
N VAL A 191 17.97 -2.04 -5.57
CA VAL A 191 16.61 -2.56 -5.46
C VAL A 191 16.53 -4.02 -5.90
N ARG A 192 15.80 -4.82 -5.12
CA ARG A 192 15.32 -6.15 -5.51
C ARG A 192 13.81 -6.11 -5.63
N TRP A 193 13.26 -6.87 -6.54
CA TRP A 193 11.83 -6.96 -6.74
C TRP A 193 11.39 -8.43 -6.76
N LEU A 194 10.36 -8.76 -6.00
CA LEU A 194 9.75 -10.08 -5.96
C LEU A 194 8.23 -9.97 -6.07
N MET A 195 7.66 -10.76 -6.97
CA MET A 195 6.22 -10.96 -7.10
C MET A 195 5.76 -12.17 -6.29
N LEU A 196 4.62 -12.06 -5.62
CA LEU A 196 3.93 -13.15 -4.93
C LEU A 196 2.86 -13.74 -5.86
N GLU A 197 3.13 -14.93 -6.38
CA GLU A 197 2.36 -15.56 -7.49
C GLU A 197 0.88 -15.83 -7.17
N ASN A 198 0.52 -16.01 -5.90
CA ASN A 198 -0.83 -16.36 -5.46
C ASN A 198 -1.50 -15.24 -4.67
N SER A 199 -0.92 -14.04 -4.69
CA SER A 199 -1.35 -12.90 -3.87
C SER A 199 -1.90 -11.74 -4.70
N SER A 200 -2.73 -10.95 -4.03
CA SER A 200 -3.15 -9.61 -4.43
C SER A 200 -2.46 -8.57 -3.52
N HIS A 201 -3.09 -7.42 -3.28
CA HIS A 201 -2.52 -6.33 -2.48
C HIS A 201 -2.09 -6.73 -1.05
N ILE A 202 -2.87 -7.58 -0.37
CA ILE A 202 -2.55 -8.03 1.00
C ILE A 202 -1.77 -9.35 1.07
N GLY A 203 -0.69 -9.48 0.26
CA GLY A 203 0.11 -10.71 0.19
C GLY A 203 0.66 -11.23 1.52
N HIS A 204 0.81 -10.36 2.52
CA HIS A 204 1.23 -10.73 3.88
C HIS A 204 0.18 -11.52 4.69
N PHE A 205 -1.09 -11.48 4.27
CA PHE A 205 -2.13 -12.36 4.79
C PHE A 205 -2.26 -13.62 3.93
N LYS A 206 -2.21 -13.49 2.59
CA LYS A 206 -2.45 -14.60 1.66
C LYS A 206 -1.29 -15.61 1.62
N GLU A 207 -0.07 -15.12 1.53
CA GLU A 207 1.16 -15.91 1.47
C GLU A 207 2.07 -15.57 2.66
N ARG A 208 1.51 -15.57 3.86
CA ARG A 208 2.18 -15.08 5.08
C ARG A 208 3.58 -15.65 5.27
N GLU A 209 3.74 -16.97 5.18
CA GLU A 209 5.04 -17.63 5.40
C GLU A 209 6.08 -17.16 4.39
N ARG A 210 5.74 -17.18 3.10
CA ARG A 210 6.61 -16.72 2.03
C ARG A 210 6.95 -15.23 2.18
N TYR A 211 5.95 -14.41 2.46
CA TYR A 211 6.11 -12.98 2.70
C TYR A 211 7.10 -12.73 3.85
N MET A 212 6.92 -13.40 4.99
CA MET A 212 7.80 -13.25 6.15
C MET A 212 9.20 -13.80 5.90
N GLN A 213 9.34 -14.89 5.15
CA GLN A 213 10.64 -15.43 4.73
C GLN A 213 11.41 -14.40 3.88
N VAL A 214 10.75 -13.82 2.89
CA VAL A 214 11.38 -12.84 1.98
C VAL A 214 11.74 -11.56 2.73
N CYS A 215 10.81 -11.00 3.52
CA CYS A 215 11.10 -9.83 4.33
C CYS A 215 12.20 -10.13 5.35
N GLY A 216 12.10 -11.21 6.12
CA GLY A 216 13.09 -11.60 7.12
C GLY A 216 14.48 -11.81 6.52
N GLY A 217 14.57 -12.54 5.40
CA GLY A 217 15.83 -12.74 4.69
C GLY A 217 16.43 -11.43 4.17
N PHE A 218 15.60 -10.52 3.65
CA PHE A 218 16.05 -9.18 3.25
C PHE A 218 16.57 -8.37 4.45
N LEU A 219 15.83 -8.38 5.57
CA LEU A 219 16.20 -7.65 6.79
C LEU A 219 17.50 -8.16 7.40
N LEU A 220 17.69 -9.48 7.44
CA LEU A 220 18.85 -10.14 8.04
C LEU A 220 20.08 -10.22 7.11
N SER A 221 19.91 -10.05 5.80
CA SER A 221 21.06 -10.05 4.86
C SER A 221 22.04 -8.92 5.16
N ASP A 222 23.34 -9.13 4.94
CA ASP A 222 24.30 -8.03 4.99
C ASP A 222 24.05 -7.04 3.84
N SER A 223 24.37 -5.76 4.07
CA SER A 223 24.05 -4.66 3.15
C SER A 223 24.95 -4.65 1.92
#